data_AF-A0A7V6HSA2-F1
#
_entry.id   AF-A0A7V6HSA2-F1
#
_cell.length_a   1.000
_cell.length_b   1.000
_cell.length_c   1.000
_cell.angle_alpha   90.00
_cell.angle_beta   90.00
_cell.angle_gamma   90.00
#
_symmetry.space_group_name_H-M   'P 1'
#
loop_
_entity.id
_entity.type
_entity.pdbx_description
1 polymer ?
#
loop_
_entity_poly.entity_id
_entity_poly.type
_entity_poly.pdbx_seq_one_letter_code
_entity_poly.pdbx_strand_id
1 'polypeptide(L)'
;DFHELLFEHIIKGIKEKVCGQLIVTTHNTKLLDVLYPYEIYIIKTDIDGRSEVFCLDEFKDDFKNIREKYLKGLYYGIPIL
;
A
#
# COMPACT_ATOMS: atom_id res chain seq x y z
N ASP A 1 9.53 -10.73 8.32
CA ASP A 1 10.99 -10.81 8.08
C ASP A 1 11.71 -9.55 8.59
N PHE A 2 13.00 -9.63 8.91
CA PHE A 2 13.90 -8.52 9.25
C PHE A 2 13.89 -7.43 8.17
N HIS A 3 13.89 -7.84 6.90
CA HIS A 3 13.79 -6.93 5.75
C HIS A 3 12.56 -6.00 5.86
N GLU A 4 11.42 -6.54 6.27
CA GLU A 4 10.19 -5.75 6.36
C GLU A 4 10.20 -4.74 7.52
N LEU A 5 10.82 -5.10 8.66
CA LEU A 5 10.93 -4.23 9.84
C LEU A 5 11.91 -3.07 9.58
N LEU A 6 13.01 -3.35 8.89
CA LEU A 6 13.97 -2.34 8.48
C LEU A 6 13.32 -1.34 7.52
N PHE A 7 12.57 -1.85 6.54
CA PHE A 7 11.88 -1.00 5.57
C PHE A 7 10.83 -0.10 6.24
N GLU A 8 10.04 -0.65 7.16
CA GLU A 8 9.08 0.14 7.96
C GLU A 8 9.79 1.25 8.76
N HIS A 9 10.92 0.94 9.41
CA HIS A 9 11.71 1.93 10.15
C HIS A 9 12.23 3.06 9.27
N ILE A 10 12.76 2.71 8.09
CA ILE A 10 13.27 3.69 7.12
C ILE A 10 12.14 4.63 6.68
N ILE A 11 10.99 4.09 6.30
CA ILE A 11 9.86 4.91 5.83
C ILE A 11 9.33 5.82 6.93
N LYS A 12 9.17 5.32 8.16
CA LYS A 12 8.76 6.15 9.31
C LYS A 12 9.75 7.28 9.57
N GLY A 13 11.05 6.97 9.57
CA GLY A 13 12.10 7.97 9.80
C GLY A 13 12.20 9.03 8.70
N ILE A 14 11.92 8.67 7.44
CA ILE A 14 11.89 9.62 6.33
C ILE A 14 10.62 10.48 6.39
N LYS A 15 9.46 9.91 6.72
CA LYS A 15 8.16 10.62 6.75
C LYS A 15 8.21 11.87 7.64
N GLU A 16 8.94 11.82 8.75
CA GLU A 16 9.08 12.96 9.68
C GLU A 16 10.02 14.07 9.16
N LYS A 17 10.89 13.76 8.20
CA LYS A 17 11.99 14.65 7.76
C LYS A 17 11.88 15.09 6.31
N VAL A 18 11.02 14.45 5.53
CA VAL A 18 10.93 14.70 4.09
C VAL A 18 10.27 16.06 3.84
N CYS A 19 10.97 16.94 3.13
CA CYS A 19 10.45 18.24 2.71
C CYS A 19 9.89 18.23 1.28
N GLY A 20 9.82 17.06 0.65
CA GLY A 20 9.37 16.85 -0.73
C GLY A 20 8.51 15.60 -0.89
N GLN A 21 8.24 15.20 -2.14
CA GLN A 21 7.46 14.00 -2.43
C GLN A 21 8.35 12.76 -2.52
N LEU A 22 8.04 11.75 -1.73
CA LEU A 22 8.63 10.42 -1.83
C LEU A 22 7.58 9.46 -2.40
N ILE A 23 7.87 8.87 -3.56
CA ILE A 23 7.04 7.84 -4.18
C ILE A 23 7.82 6.53 -4.11
N VAL A 24 7.20 5.48 -3.57
CA VAL A 24 7.81 4.16 -3.42
C VAL A 24 6.85 3.10 -3.93
N THR A 25 7.36 2.16 -4.72
CA THR A 25 6.64 0.96 -5.12
C THR A 25 7.19 -0.23 -4.34
N THR A 26 6.32 -1.04 -3.75
CA THR A 26 6.75 -2.20 -2.96
C THR A 26 5.75 -3.34 -3.07
N HIS A 27 6.26 -4.58 -2.93
CA HIS A 27 5.43 -5.77 -2.68
C HIS A 27 5.25 -6.05 -1.17
N ASN A 28 5.90 -5.28 -0.29
CA ASN A 28 5.80 -5.46 1.15
C ASN A 28 4.51 -4.84 1.70
N THR A 29 3.62 -5.69 2.20
CA THR A 29 2.30 -5.28 2.72
C THR A 29 2.33 -4.55 4.05
N LYS A 30 3.45 -4.56 4.81
CA LYS A 30 3.52 -3.87 6.11
C LYS A 30 3.30 -2.37 6.03
N LEU A 31 3.61 -1.73 4.91
CA LEU A 31 3.37 -0.29 4.78
C LEU A 31 1.89 0.08 4.82
N LEU A 32 0.99 -0.86 4.50
CA LEU A 32 -0.45 -0.66 4.61
C LEU A 32 -0.92 -0.45 6.06
N ASP A 33 -0.12 -0.87 7.05
CA ASP A 33 -0.42 -0.68 8.47
C ASP A 33 0.02 0.71 8.99
N VAL A 34 0.85 1.45 8.24
CA VAL A 34 1.50 2.70 8.72
C VAL A 34 1.18 3.93 7.88
N LEU A 35 0.63 3.74 6.68
CA LEU A 35 0.25 4.80 5.76
C LEU A 35 -1.25 5.09 5.84
N TYR A 36 -1.64 6.33 5.54
CA TYR A 36 -3.04 6.69 5.40
C TYR A 36 -3.58 6.23 4.04
N PRO A 37 -4.91 5.97 3.92
CA PRO A 37 -5.51 5.52 2.65
C PRO A 37 -5.19 6.41 1.44
N TYR A 38 -5.17 7.74 1.63
CA TYR A 38 -4.84 8.68 0.55
C TYR A 38 -3.35 8.68 0.13
N GLU A 39 -2.47 8.04 0.91
CA GLU A 39 -1.05 7.84 0.60
C GLU A 39 -0.80 6.51 -0.13
N ILE A 40 -1.82 5.65 -0.24
CA ILE A 40 -1.71 4.29 -0.78
C ILE A 40 -2.35 4.24 -2.16
N TYR A 41 -1.57 3.78 -3.14
CA TYR A 41 -2.02 3.57 -4.51
C TYR A 41 -1.82 2.11 -4.89
N ILE A 42 -2.88 1.47 -5.39
CA ILE A 42 -2.87 0.08 -5.82
C ILE A 42 -2.77 0.02 -7.34
N ILE A 43 -1.82 -0.77 -7.83
CA ILE A 43 -1.65 -1.06 -9.25
C ILE A 43 -2.32 -2.40 -9.54
N LYS A 44 -3.38 -2.39 -10.33
CA LYS A 44 -4.05 -3.59 -10.84
C LYS A 44 -3.61 -3.81 -12.28
N THR A 45 -3.31 -5.04 -12.65
CA THR A 45 -3.09 -5.42 -14.05
C THR A 45 -4.12 -6.47 -14.44
N ASP A 46 -4.84 -6.25 -15.54
CA ASP A 46 -5.81 -7.19 -16.07
C ASP A 46 -5.15 -8.32 -16.89
N ILE A 47 -5.97 -9.26 -17.36
CA ILE A 47 -5.49 -10.42 -18.14
C ILE A 47 -4.93 -10.03 -19.52
N ASP A 48 -5.31 -8.85 -20.03
CA ASP A 48 -4.83 -8.30 -21.29
C ASP A 48 -3.54 -7.47 -21.10
N GLY A 49 -3.01 -7.41 -19.87
CA GLY A 49 -1.81 -6.66 -19.52
C GLY A 49 -2.03 -5.16 -19.38
N ARG A 50 -3.27 -4.68 -19.26
CA ARG A 50 -3.58 -3.27 -19.02
C ARG A 50 -3.48 -3.00 -17.53
N SER A 51 -2.74 -1.96 -17.18
CA SER A 51 -2.56 -1.55 -15.78
C SER A 51 -3.37 -0.30 -15.45
N GLU A 52 -4.04 -0.33 -14.31
CA GLU A 52 -4.78 0.79 -13.75
C GLU A 52 -4.26 1.08 -12.34
N VAL A 53 -4.22 2.35 -11.97
CA VAL A 53 -3.76 2.81 -10.65
C VAL A 53 -4.92 3.48 -9.94
N PHE A 54 -5.19 3.07 -8.71
CA PHE A 54 -6.31 3.58 -7.91
C PHE A 54 -5.80 4.03 -6.53
N CYS A 55 -6.30 5.16 -6.05
CA CYS A 55 -6.08 5.55 -4.67
C CYS A 55 -6.96 4.71 -3.75
N LEU A 56 -6.42 4.23 -2.63
CA LEU A 56 -7.18 3.42 -1.69
C LEU A 56 -8.37 4.19 -1.08
N ASP A 57 -8.23 5.51 -0.93
CA ASP A 57 -9.28 6.38 -0.38
C ASP A 57 -10.57 6.39 -1.25
N GLU A 58 -10.46 6.05 -2.54
CA GLU A 58 -11.60 5.99 -3.47
C GLU A 58 -12.62 4.91 -3.11
N PHE A 59 -12.23 3.89 -2.34
CA PHE A 59 -13.10 2.78 -1.95
C PHE A 59 -14.14 3.18 -0.91
N LYS A 60 -13.99 4.34 -0.24
CA LYS A 60 -14.90 4.84 0.81
C LYS A 60 -15.27 3.78 1.85
N ASP A 61 -14.31 2.93 2.21
CA ASP A 61 -14.44 1.84 3.19
C ASP A 61 -14.21 2.34 4.63
N ASP A 62 -14.43 1.52 5.65
CA ASP A 62 -14.16 1.86 7.05
C ASP A 62 -12.65 1.96 7.39
N PHE A 63 -11.78 1.63 6.43
CA PHE A 63 -10.31 1.61 6.50
C PHE A 63 -9.72 0.92 7.75
N LYS A 64 -10.49 0.04 8.40
CA LYS A 64 -9.98 -0.84 9.44
C LYS A 64 -9.30 -2.04 8.80
N ASN A 65 -8.18 -2.47 9.37
CA ASN A 65 -7.44 -3.65 8.94
C ASN A 65 -7.13 -3.63 7.43
N ILE A 66 -6.67 -2.49 6.90
CA ILE A 66 -6.40 -2.30 5.46
C ILE A 66 -5.53 -3.43 4.91
N ARG A 67 -4.46 -3.78 5.62
CA ARG A 67 -3.59 -4.88 5.20
C ARG A 67 -4.30 -6.22 5.12
N GLU A 68 -5.17 -6.54 6.07
CA GLU A 68 -5.95 -7.78 6.05
C GLU A 68 -6.92 -7.80 4.87
N LYS A 69 -7.64 -6.69 4.63
CA LYS A 69 -8.56 -6.55 3.49
C LYS A 69 -7.82 -6.63 2.16
N TYR A 70 -6.65 -6.01 2.07
CA TYR A 70 -5.76 -6.15 0.93
C TYR A 70 -5.39 -7.62 0.72
N LEU A 71 -4.93 -8.32 1.77
CA LEU A 71 -4.53 -9.73 1.70
C LEU A 71 -5.68 -10.69 1.31
N LYS A 72 -6.92 -10.31 1.59
CA LYS A 72 -8.16 -11.01 1.18
C LYS A 72 -8.65 -10.64 -0.22
N GLY A 73 -7.95 -9.75 -0.93
CA GLY A 73 -8.26 -9.37 -2.30
C GLY A 73 -9.30 -8.24 -2.46
N LEU A 74 -9.67 -7.53 -1.39
CA LEU A 74 -10.74 -6.51 -1.45
C LEU A 74 -10.37 -5.25 -2.25
N TYR A 75 -9.08 -5.02 -2.53
CA TYR A 75 -8.60 -3.81 -3.22
C TYR A 75 -8.02 -4.08 -4.62
N TYR A 76 -8.44 -5.15 -5.28
CA TYR A 76 -8.10 -5.48 -6.68
C TYR A 76 -6.59 -5.69 -7.01
N GLY A 77 -5.67 -5.73 -6.03
CA GLY A 77 -4.22 -5.72 -6.25
C GLY A 77 -3.41 -6.94 -5.79
N ILE A 78 -3.49 -8.09 -6.45
CA ILE A 78 -4.30 -9.22 -5.99
C ILE A 78 -3.49 -10.07 -4.98
N PRO A 79 -3.86 -10.10 -3.70
CA PRO A 79 -3.49 -11.19 -2.79
C PRO A 79 -4.72 -12.02 -2.40
N ILE A 80 -4.52 -13.33 -2.29
CA ILE A 80 -5.55 -14.36 -2.06
C ILE A 80 -4.99 -15.32 -1.01
N LEU A 81 -4.84 -14.82 0.22
CA LEU A 81 -4.55 -15.68 1.37
C LEU A 81 -5.81 -16.47 1.77
#